data_AF-A0A438DMC5-F1
#
_entry.id   AF-A0A438DMC5-F1
#
_cell.length_a   1.000
_cell.length_b   1.000
_cell.length_c   1.000
_cell.angle_alpha   90.00
_cell.angle_beta   90.00
_cell.angle_gamma   90.00
#
_symmetry.space_group_name_H-M   'P 1'
#
loop_
_entity.id
_entity.type
_entity.pdbx_description
1 polymer ?
#
loop_
_entity_poly.entity_id
_entity_poly.type
_entity_poly.pdbx_seq_one_letter_code
_entity_poly.pdbx_strand_id
1 'polypeptide(L)'
;MAFETFVQPVIPRFDGVAERATGTTLNDKQKSEIEGQKLKDLKVKNYFFQAIDRPILETILSKETSKDIWDSMKKKYQGSARVKCAQLQALKRDFETLQMKDGESVTSYCARTMDISNKM
;
A
#
# COMPACT_ATOMS: atom_id res chain seq x y z
N MET A 1 12.37 -17.35 24.48
CA MET A 1 11.27 -16.64 23.80
C MET A 1 11.61 -16.57 22.33
N ALA A 2 10.88 -17.31 21.49
CA ALA A 2 11.05 -17.24 20.05
C ALA A 2 10.33 -15.97 19.55
N PHE A 3 11.09 -15.02 19.00
CA PHE A 3 10.51 -13.89 18.28
C PHE A 3 9.99 -14.44 16.96
N GLU A 4 8.66 -14.48 16.80
CA GLU A 4 8.06 -14.71 15.49
C GLU A 4 8.52 -13.59 14.56
N THR A 5 9.33 -13.94 13.57
CA THR A 5 9.73 -13.06 12.48
C THR A 5 8.46 -12.60 11.78
N PHE A 6 8.07 -11.34 11.99
CA PHE A 6 6.94 -10.74 11.29
C PHE A 6 7.26 -10.67 9.79
N VAL A 7 6.79 -11.67 9.04
CA VAL A 7 6.86 -11.67 7.58
C VAL A 7 5.82 -10.68 7.09
N GLN A 8 6.27 -9.54 6.56
CA GLN A 8 5.35 -8.59 5.94
C GLN A 8 4.59 -9.30 4.82
N PRO A 9 3.25 -9.22 4.79
CA PRO A 9 2.46 -9.87 3.75
C PRO A 9 2.90 -9.35 2.39
N VAL A 10 3.22 -10.28 1.47
CA VAL A 10 3.56 -9.94 0.09
C VAL A 10 2.30 -9.36 -0.56
N ILE A 11 2.27 -8.03 -0.70
CA ILE A 11 1.20 -7.31 -1.38
C ILE A 11 1.26 -7.71 -2.87
N PRO A 12 0.22 -8.33 -3.43
CA PRO A 12 0.19 -8.70 -4.85
C PRO A 12 0.55 -7.51 -5.74
N ARG A 13 1.45 -7.73 -6.71
CA ARG A 13 1.83 -6.70 -7.68
C ARG A 13 0.90 -6.79 -8.89
N PHE A 14 0.06 -5.78 -9.07
CA PHE A 14 -0.78 -5.63 -10.26
C PHE A 14 -0.07 -4.72 -11.27
N ASP A 15 0.81 -5.30 -12.08
CA ASP A 15 1.36 -4.59 -13.25
C ASP A 15 0.25 -4.56 -14.32
N GLY A 16 -0.66 -3.59 -14.20
CA GLY A 16 -1.78 -3.39 -15.13
C GLY A 16 -1.36 -3.27 -16.61
N VAL A 17 -2.36 -3.20 -17.50
CA VAL A 17 -2.13 -3.10 -18.95
C VAL A 17 -1.36 -1.82 -19.27
N ALA A 18 -0.19 -1.95 -19.89
CA ALA A 18 0.64 -0.81 -20.27
C ALA A 18 -0.11 0.07 -21.29
N GLU A 19 -0.42 1.31 -20.92
CA GLU A 19 -0.90 2.32 -21.84
C GLU A 19 0.24 2.72 -22.78
N ARG A 20 0.08 2.46 -24.08
CA ARG A 20 1.09 2.77 -25.11
C ARG A 20 0.61 3.92 -26.00
N ALA A 21 1.57 4.79 -26.32
CA ALA A 21 1.40 6.00 -27.13
C ALA A 21 0.73 5.71 -28.49
N THR A 22 -0.21 6.59 -28.85
CA THR A 22 -0.94 6.62 -30.12
C THR A 22 0.01 6.83 -31.30
N GLY A 23 0.12 5.85 -32.21
CA GLY A 23 0.80 6.08 -33.51
C GLY A 23 1.42 4.89 -34.24
N THR A 24 1.01 3.64 -34.00
CA THR A 24 1.56 2.50 -34.77
C THR A 24 0.44 1.62 -35.32
N THR A 25 0.45 1.40 -36.64
CA THR A 25 -0.43 0.45 -37.34
C THR A 25 -0.34 -0.91 -36.65
N LEU A 26 -1.43 -1.35 -36.02
CA LEU A 26 -1.46 -2.58 -35.24
C LEU A 26 -1.59 -3.79 -36.17
N ASN A 27 -0.68 -4.77 -36.03
CA ASN A 27 -0.88 -6.10 -36.63
C ASN A 27 -1.96 -6.86 -35.85
N ASP A 28 -2.75 -7.70 -36.52
CA ASP A 28 -3.90 -8.43 -35.94
C ASP A 28 -3.55 -9.22 -34.66
N LYS A 29 -2.31 -9.75 -34.60
CA LYS A 29 -1.77 -10.47 -33.45
C LYS A 29 -1.68 -9.58 -32.19
N GLN A 30 -1.30 -8.32 -32.34
CA GLN A 30 -1.21 -7.36 -31.22
C GLN A 30 -2.61 -6.96 -30.73
N LYS A 31 -3.57 -6.83 -31.65
CA LYS A 31 -4.96 -6.50 -31.29
C LYS A 31 -5.62 -7.62 -30.47
N SER A 32 -5.42 -8.87 -30.86
CA SER A 32 -5.91 -10.04 -30.11
C SER A 32 -5.33 -10.13 -28.69
N GLU A 33 -4.05 -9.78 -28.52
CA GLU A 33 -3.38 -9.82 -27.21
C GLU A 33 -3.90 -8.70 -26.29
N ILE A 34 -4.12 -7.50 -26.82
CA ILE A 34 -4.72 -6.37 -26.10
C ILE A 34 -6.14 -6.71 -25.63
N GLU A 35 -6.97 -7.30 -26.49
CA GLU A 35 -8.33 -7.72 -26.12
C GLU A 35 -8.32 -8.81 -25.04
N GLY A 36 -7.39 -9.78 -25.15
CA GLY A 36 -7.18 -10.79 -24.12
C GLY A 36 -6.79 -10.19 -22.77
N GLN A 37 -5.97 -9.13 -22.76
CA GLN A 37 -5.54 -8.46 -21.54
C GLN A 37 -6.64 -7.58 -20.93
N LYS A 38 -7.45 -6.91 -21.76
CA LYS A 38 -8.66 -6.19 -21.32
C LYS A 38 -9.67 -7.14 -20.70
N LEU A 39 -9.88 -8.32 -21.28
CA LEU A 39 -10.80 -9.31 -20.70
C LEU A 39 -10.33 -9.81 -19.32
N LYS A 40 -9.02 -10.00 -19.15
CA LYS A 40 -8.43 -10.33 -17.85
C LYS A 40 -8.62 -9.20 -16.85
N ASP A 41 -8.36 -7.95 -17.26
CA ASP A 41 -8.56 -6.76 -16.40
C ASP A 41 -10.03 -6.65 -15.95
N LEU A 42 -11.00 -6.82 -16.86
CA LEU A 42 -12.42 -6.81 -16.53
C LEU A 42 -12.81 -7.90 -15.52
N LYS A 43 -12.26 -9.12 -15.64
CA LYS A 43 -12.49 -10.18 -14.65
C LYS A 43 -11.98 -9.78 -13.27
N VAL A 44 -10.78 -9.20 -13.19
CA VAL A 44 -10.19 -8.75 -11.93
C VAL A 44 -11.02 -7.61 -11.32
N LYS A 45 -11.44 -6.64 -12.14
CA LYS A 45 -12.33 -5.55 -11.70
C LYS A 45 -13.63 -6.09 -11.10
N ASN A 46 -14.24 -7.09 -11.74
CA ASN A 46 -15.44 -7.73 -11.20
C ASN A 46 -15.19 -8.33 -9.80
N TYR A 47 -14.06 -9.04 -9.61
CA TYR A 47 -13.70 -9.55 -8.29
C TYR A 47 -13.48 -8.43 -7.26
N PHE A 48 -12.85 -7.32 -7.64
CA PHE A 48 -12.72 -6.16 -6.73
C PHE A 48 -14.07 -5.57 -6.35
N PHE A 49 -15.01 -5.43 -7.27
CA PHE A 49 -16.34 -4.92 -6.96
C PHE A 49 -17.17 -5.87 -6.07
N GLN A 50 -16.88 -7.16 -6.08
CA GLN A 50 -17.49 -8.13 -5.17
C GLN A 50 -16.84 -8.14 -3.79
N ALA A 51 -15.51 -7.94 -3.73
CA ALA A 51 -14.75 -8.04 -2.49
C ALA A 51 -14.68 -6.73 -1.68
N ILE A 52 -14.91 -5.57 -2.32
CA ILE A 52 -14.81 -4.25 -1.68
C ILE A 52 -16.21 -3.73 -1.36
N ASP A 53 -16.42 -3.32 -0.10
CA ASP A 53 -17.67 -2.70 0.32
C ASP A 53 -17.96 -1.40 -0.44
N ARG A 54 -19.24 -1.14 -0.72
CA ARG A 54 -19.71 0.04 -1.45
C ARG A 54 -19.14 1.37 -0.93
N PRO A 55 -19.12 1.65 0.38
CA PRO A 55 -18.60 2.93 0.89
C PRO A 55 -17.11 3.13 0.57
N ILE A 56 -16.32 2.05 0.59
CA ILE A 56 -14.89 2.11 0.25
C ILE A 56 -14.74 2.35 -1.24
N LEU A 57 -15.53 1.65 -2.05
CA LEU A 57 -15.53 1.77 -3.50
C LEU A 57 -15.89 3.18 -3.98
N GLU A 58 -16.83 3.85 -3.32
CA GLU A 58 -17.22 5.25 -3.60
C GLU A 58 -16.06 6.23 -3.38
N THR A 59 -15.14 5.93 -2.45
CA THR A 59 -13.97 6.80 -2.20
C THR A 59 -12.86 6.69 -3.25
N ILE A 60 -12.91 5.68 -4.14
CA ILE A 60 -11.91 5.48 -5.18
C ILE A 60 -12.27 6.37 -6.38
N LEU A 61 -11.45 7.35 -6.74
CA LEU A 61 -11.74 8.26 -7.86
C LEU A 61 -11.53 7.60 -9.23
N SER A 62 -10.41 6.87 -9.39
CA SER A 62 -10.04 6.23 -10.66
C SER A 62 -10.33 4.73 -10.62
N LYS A 63 -11.20 4.27 -11.52
CA LYS A 63 -11.65 2.86 -11.63
C LYS A 63 -11.55 2.32 -13.05
N GLU A 64 -10.69 2.91 -13.88
CA GLU A 64 -10.56 2.57 -15.30
C GLU A 64 -9.94 1.19 -15.48
N THR A 65 -8.86 0.91 -14.74
CA THR A 65 -8.20 -0.40 -14.71
C THR A 65 -8.29 -1.05 -13.33
N SER A 66 -8.09 -2.38 -13.28
CA SER A 66 -7.95 -3.10 -11.99
C SER A 66 -6.75 -2.58 -11.18
N LYS A 67 -5.70 -2.10 -11.85
CA LYS A 67 -4.53 -1.48 -11.23
C LYS A 67 -4.89 -0.18 -10.51
N ASP A 68 -5.71 0.68 -11.11
CA ASP A 68 -6.09 1.96 -10.49
C ASP A 68 -6.85 1.75 -9.18
N ILE A 69 -7.74 0.74 -9.16
CA ILE A 69 -8.49 0.33 -7.96
C ILE A 69 -7.51 -0.16 -6.90
N TRP A 70 -6.57 -1.04 -7.28
CA TRP A 70 -5.56 -1.59 -6.38
C TRP A 70 -4.63 -0.51 -5.79
N ASP A 71 -4.09 0.37 -6.62
CA ASP A 71 -3.19 1.44 -6.19
C ASP A 71 -3.92 2.47 -5.31
N SER A 72 -5.19 2.76 -5.60
CA SER A 72 -6.05 3.60 -4.76
C SER A 72 -6.29 2.99 -3.38
N MET A 73 -6.59 1.68 -3.33
CA MET A 73 -6.72 0.94 -2.07
C MET A 73 -5.41 0.96 -1.27
N LYS A 74 -4.29 0.68 -1.94
CA LYS A 74 -2.96 0.73 -1.32
C LYS A 74 -2.67 2.10 -0.71
N LYS A 75 -2.96 3.18 -1.43
CA LYS A 75 -2.77 4.56 -0.96
C LYS A 75 -3.68 4.92 0.21
N LYS A 76 -4.93 4.45 0.22
CA LYS A 76 -5.89 4.69 1.30
C LYS A 76 -5.46 4.01 2.60
N TYR A 77 -5.07 2.74 2.55
CA TYR A 77 -4.81 1.94 3.76
C TYR A 77 -3.36 1.95 4.23
N GLN A 78 -2.38 2.06 3.31
CA GLN A 78 -0.98 2.20 3.71
C GLN A 78 -0.58 3.66 3.95
N GLY A 79 -1.48 4.60 3.67
CA GLY A 79 -1.18 6.03 3.66
C GLY A 79 -0.31 6.44 2.47
N SER A 80 -0.29 7.74 2.20
CA SER A 80 0.61 8.30 1.20
C SER A 80 2.07 8.28 1.68
N ALA A 81 3.03 8.31 0.74
CA ALA A 81 4.45 8.47 1.09
C ALA A 81 4.70 9.67 2.01
N ARG A 82 3.94 10.77 1.83
CA ARG A 82 4.01 11.95 2.69
C ARG A 82 3.55 11.68 4.12
N VAL A 83 2.48 10.91 4.30
CA VAL A 83 1.99 10.51 5.64
C VAL A 83 3.01 9.59 6.32
N LYS A 84 3.55 8.61 5.60
CA LYS A 84 4.61 7.74 6.12
C LYS A 84 5.85 8.53 6.54
N CYS A 85 6.28 9.48 5.71
CA CYS A 85 7.40 10.36 6.07
C CYS A 85 7.08 11.20 7.31
N ALA A 86 5.87 11.78 7.41
CA ALA A 86 5.49 12.56 8.58
C ALA A 86 5.46 11.71 9.87
N GLN A 87 4.92 10.49 9.81
CA GLN A 87 4.91 9.55 10.93
C GLN A 87 6.33 9.16 11.34
N LEU A 88 7.19 8.83 10.37
CA LEU A 88 8.59 8.50 10.64
C LEU A 88 9.34 9.69 11.26
N GLN A 89 9.10 10.92 10.80
CA GLN A 89 9.68 12.13 11.38
C GLN A 89 9.21 12.37 12.81
N ALA A 90 7.94 12.11 13.13
CA ALA A 90 7.43 12.19 14.49
C ALA A 90 8.12 11.15 15.40
N LEU A 91 8.24 9.89 14.95
CA LEU A 91 8.94 8.84 15.70
C LEU A 91 10.43 9.16 15.92
N LYS A 92 11.09 9.74 14.93
CA LYS A 92 12.47 10.22 15.07
C LYS A 92 12.59 11.32 16.11
N ARG A 93 11.67 12.29 16.10
CA ARG A 93 11.61 13.36 17.12
C ARG A 93 11.38 12.80 18.52
N ASP A 94 10.47 11.83 18.66
CA ASP A 94 10.18 11.16 19.93
C ASP A 94 11.41 10.41 20.44
N PHE A 95 12.20 9.82 19.55
CA PHE A 95 13.45 9.15 19.87
C PHE A 95 14.58 10.13 20.23
N GLU A 96 14.75 11.21 19.46
CA GLU A 96 15.76 12.26 19.71
C GLU A 96 15.54 12.98 21.05
N THR A 97 14.28 13.14 21.45
CA THR A 97 13.90 13.77 22.73
C THR A 97 13.71 12.75 23.86
N LEU A 98 14.00 11.47 23.60
CA LEU A 98 13.83 10.41 24.57
C LEU A 98 14.88 10.52 25.67
N GLN A 99 14.40 10.78 26.89
CA GLN A 99 15.21 10.78 28.09
C GLN A 99 14.45 10.13 29.24
N MET A 100 15.20 9.59 30.20
CA MET A 100 14.63 9.11 31.45
C MET A 100 14.04 10.28 32.22
N LYS A 101 12.85 10.08 32.78
CA LYS A 101 12.20 11.07 33.65
C LYS A 101 12.66 10.90 35.10
N ASP A 102 12.57 11.95 35.90
CA ASP A 102 12.82 11.88 37.33
C ASP A 102 11.86 10.90 38.00
N GLY A 103 12.40 9.93 38.73
CA GLY A 103 11.63 8.86 39.39
C GLY A 103 11.16 7.74 38.46
N GLU A 104 11.51 7.74 37.18
CA GLU A 104 11.22 6.63 36.27
C GLU A 104 12.17 5.44 36.51
N SER A 105 11.60 4.23 36.55
CA SER A 105 12.41 3.01 36.64
C SER A 105 13.08 2.70 35.29
N VAL A 106 14.27 2.10 35.35
CA VAL A 106 15.01 1.68 34.14
C VAL A 106 14.16 0.77 33.25
N THR A 107 13.38 -0.14 33.84
CA THR A 107 12.50 -1.04 33.10
C THR A 107 11.39 -0.28 32.35
N SER A 108 10.77 0.73 32.98
CA SER A 108 9.77 1.58 32.33
C SER A 108 10.36 2.36 31.16
N TYR A 109 11.56 2.91 31.35
CA TYR A 109 12.27 3.61 30.29
C TYR A 109 12.59 2.69 29.11
N CYS A 110 13.16 1.50 29.37
CA CYS A 110 13.46 0.53 28.32
C CYS A 110 12.20 0.08 27.55
N ALA A 111 11.07 -0.11 28.25
CA ALA A 111 9.80 -0.45 27.60
C ALA A 111 9.36 0.65 26.62
N ARG A 112 9.40 1.92 27.03
CA ARG A 112 9.08 3.05 26.15
C ARG A 112 10.00 3.16 24.95
N THR A 113 11.31 2.96 25.14
CA THR A 113 12.28 2.95 24.04
C THR A 113 11.94 1.85 23.03
N MET A 114 11.57 0.66 23.52
CA MET A 114 11.19 -0.45 22.67
C MET A 114 9.88 -0.18 21.92
N ASP A 115 8.90 0.45 22.57
CA ASP A 115 7.65 0.87 21.92
C ASP A 115 7.89 1.85 20.75
N ILE A 116 8.81 2.82 20.91
CA ILE A 116 9.16 3.74 19.82
C ILE A 116 9.88 3.00 18.71
N SER A 117 10.84 2.13 19.05
CA SER A 117 11.61 1.35 18.07
C SER A 117 10.74 0.35 17.29
N ASN A 118 9.69 -0.20 17.90
CA ASN A 118 8.77 -1.12 17.25
C ASN A 118 7.79 -0.41 16.29
N LYS A 119 7.61 0.90 16.46
CA LYS A 119 6.72 1.73 15.62
C LYS A 119 7.45 2.37 14.43
N MET A 120 8.78 2.44 14.46
CA MET A 120 9.61 2.86 13.32
C MET A 120 9.55 1.85 12.18
#